data_AF-A0A2U2SNC4-F1
#
_entry.id   AF-A0A2U2SNC4-F1
#
_cell.length_a   1.000
_cell.length_b   1.000
_cell.length_c   1.000
_cell.angle_alpha   90.00
_cell.angle_beta   90.00
_cell.angle_gamma   90.00
#
_symmetry.space_group_name_H-M   'P 1'
#
loop_
_entity.id
_entity.type
_entity.pdbx_description
1 polymer ?
#
loop_
_entity_poly.entity_id
_entity_poly.type
_entity_poly.pdbx_seq_one_letter_code
_entity_poly.pdbx_strand_id
1 'polypeptide(L)'
;MTYTSFSNLIQAKLIEQKAQITQLISDLVRIPSVNDESQIQSYIESFLKDYDLQIDRWEPCIEEIRQHPAFIPVDYDYTDRKNLVVTLKGLGGGPSLALNGHMDVVPADPTARWKHDDPFSGRVENNRVYGRGSVDMKAGLAT
;
A
#
# COMPACT_ATOMS: atom_id res chain seq x y z
N MET A 1 19.62 -23.63 12.17
CA MET A 1 18.60 -22.92 12.96
C MET A 1 17.28 -23.64 12.79
N THR A 2 16.58 -23.98 13.88
CA THR A 2 15.26 -24.60 13.81
C THR A 2 14.20 -23.53 13.47
N TYR A 3 13.13 -23.90 12.76
CA TYR A 3 12.03 -22.99 12.37
C TYR A 3 11.46 -22.19 13.54
N THR A 4 11.43 -22.77 14.75
CA THR A 4 11.00 -22.13 16.00
C THR A 4 11.82 -20.88 16.33
N SER A 5 13.11 -20.85 15.99
CA SER A 5 13.98 -19.69 16.25
C SER A 5 13.64 -18.49 15.36
N PHE A 6 13.33 -18.71 14.08
CA PHE A 6 13.02 -17.61 13.14
C PHE A 6 11.64 -17.01 13.39
N SER A 7 10.64 -17.86 13.67
CA SER A 7 9.30 -17.39 14.03
C SER A 7 9.35 -16.47 15.26
N ASN A 8 10.14 -16.82 16.28
CA ASN A 8 10.29 -15.99 17.48
C ASN A 8 10.96 -14.64 17.19
N LEU A 9 11.97 -14.62 16.31
CA LEU A 9 12.62 -13.38 15.88
C LEU A 9 11.65 -12.46 15.13
N ILE A 10 10.85 -13.01 14.22
CA ILE A 10 9.82 -12.26 13.48
C ILE A 10 8.79 -11.68 14.45
N GLN A 11 8.27 -12.48 15.38
CA GLN A 11 7.30 -12.01 16.38
C GLN A 11 7.86 -10.90 17.25
N ALA A 12 9.10 -11.05 17.73
CA ALA A 12 9.77 -10.00 18.49
C ALA A 12 9.91 -8.71 17.67
N LYS A 13 10.26 -8.82 16.38
CA LYS A 13 10.41 -7.66 15.50
C LYS A 13 9.07 -6.98 15.19
N LEU A 14 7.98 -7.73 15.05
CA LEU A 14 6.64 -7.18 14.88
C LEU A 14 6.19 -6.39 16.12
N ILE A 15 6.50 -6.89 17.32
CA ILE A 15 6.21 -6.17 18.57
C ILE A 15 7.01 -4.87 18.64
N GLU A 16 8.31 -4.92 18.31
CA GLU A 16 9.20 -3.76 18.27
C GLU A 16 8.71 -2.71 17.26
N GLN A 17 8.27 -3.13 16.07
CA GLN A 17 7.84 -2.24 14.99
C GLN A 17 6.38 -1.82 15.04
N LYS A 18 5.57 -2.32 15.98
CA LYS A 18 4.12 -2.06 16.04
C LYS A 18 3.77 -0.58 15.96
N ALA A 19 4.52 0.27 16.65
CA ALA A 19 4.30 1.72 16.64
C ALA A 19 4.58 2.33 15.26
N GLN A 20 5.68 1.92 14.62
CA GLN A 20 6.06 2.37 13.27
C GLN A 20 5.05 1.90 12.22
N ILE A 21 4.60 0.64 12.28
CA ILE A 21 3.56 0.10 11.38
C ILE A 21 2.25 0.87 11.57
N THR A 22 1.84 1.12 12.81
CA THR A 22 0.61 1.90 13.10
C THR A 22 0.72 3.32 12.53
N GLN A 23 1.89 3.96 12.67
CA GLN A 23 2.14 5.28 12.12
C GLN A 23 2.15 5.27 10.59
N LEU A 24 2.77 4.28 9.96
CA LEU A 24 2.77 4.10 8.51
C LEU A 24 1.33 3.99 7.98
N ILE A 25 0.49 3.16 8.60
CA ILE A 25 -0.94 3.05 8.22
C ILE A 25 -1.64 4.40 8.36
N SER A 26 -1.40 5.09 9.48
CA SER A 26 -1.97 6.41 9.76
C SER A 26 -1.57 7.43 8.69
N ASP A 27 -0.31 7.45 8.27
CA ASP A 27 0.21 8.37 7.26
C ASP A 27 -0.31 8.05 5.86
N LEU A 28 -0.37 6.77 5.48
CA LEU A 28 -0.97 6.36 4.20
C LEU A 28 -2.45 6.76 4.12
N VAL A 29 -3.20 6.61 5.22
CA VAL A 29 -4.63 7.01 5.28
C VAL A 29 -4.79 8.52 5.10
N ARG A 30 -3.82 9.34 5.53
CA ARG A 30 -3.85 10.80 5.35
C ARG A 30 -3.67 11.27 3.92
N ILE A 31 -3.25 10.40 3.02
CA ILE A 31 -3.06 10.74 1.60
C ILE A 31 -4.35 10.39 0.84
N PRO A 32 -5.16 11.36 0.39
CA PRO A 32 -6.40 11.08 -0.32
C PRO A 32 -6.14 10.62 -1.76
N SER A 33 -5.88 9.33 -1.95
CA SER A 33 -5.55 8.71 -3.23
C SER A 33 -6.78 8.35 -4.07
N VAL A 34 -7.70 9.29 -4.26
CA VAL A 34 -8.92 9.11 -5.05
C VAL A 34 -8.65 9.50 -6.50
N ASN A 35 -8.52 8.52 -7.40
CA ASN A 35 -8.19 8.71 -8.82
C ASN A 35 -6.84 9.43 -9.11
N ASP A 36 -6.02 9.68 -8.10
CA ASP A 36 -4.64 10.16 -8.21
C ASP A 36 -3.80 9.51 -7.11
N GLU A 37 -2.89 8.63 -7.50
CA GLU A 37 -2.02 7.88 -6.59
C GLU A 37 -0.60 8.47 -6.50
N SER A 38 -0.31 9.57 -7.20
CA SER A 38 1.05 10.11 -7.33
C SER A 38 1.68 10.48 -5.97
N GLN A 39 0.90 11.08 -5.08
CA GLN A 39 1.35 11.49 -3.75
C GLN A 39 1.66 10.27 -2.86
N ILE A 40 0.81 9.24 -2.88
CA ILE A 40 1.02 8.04 -2.07
C ILE A 40 2.19 7.20 -2.60
N GLN A 41 2.38 7.13 -3.92
CA GLN A 41 3.57 6.49 -4.51
C GLN A 41 4.86 7.18 -4.05
N SER A 42 4.89 8.52 -4.09
CA SER A 42 6.05 9.31 -3.67
C SER A 42 6.33 9.16 -2.18
N TYR A 43 5.28 9.04 -1.35
CA TYR A 43 5.43 8.74 0.07
C TYR A 43 6.04 7.34 0.30
N ILE A 44 5.53 6.31 -0.39
CA ILE A 44 6.03 4.93 -0.27
C ILE A 44 7.51 4.85 -0.65
N GLU A 45 7.92 5.50 -1.75
CA GLU A 45 9.33 5.52 -2.14
C GLU A 45 10.20 6.25 -1.13
N SER A 46 9.72 7.39 -0.60
CA SER A 46 10.44 8.09 0.45
C SER A 46 10.55 7.28 1.74
N PHE A 47 9.55 6.46 2.05
CA PHE A 47 9.59 5.54 3.20
C PHE A 47 10.62 4.42 2.98
N LEU A 48 10.80 4.00 1.73
CA LEU A 48 11.68 2.90 1.34
C LEU A 48 13.09 3.33 0.89
N LYS A 49 13.39 4.64 0.89
CA LYS A 49 14.62 5.22 0.32
C LYS A 49 15.92 4.69 0.94
N ASP A 50 15.87 4.23 2.19
CA ASP A 50 17.05 3.78 2.94
C ASP A 50 17.37 2.29 2.67
N TYR A 51 16.55 1.62 1.87
CA TYR A 51 16.76 0.24 1.45
C TYR A 51 17.35 0.18 0.05
N ASP A 52 18.24 -0.79 -0.19
CA ASP A 52 18.78 -1.08 -1.53
C ASP A 52 17.73 -1.80 -2.39
N LEU A 53 16.84 -1.00 -2.98
CA LEU A 53 15.68 -1.45 -3.73
C LEU A 53 15.75 -0.98 -5.18
N GLN A 54 15.28 -1.85 -6.09
CA GLN A 54 14.98 -1.44 -7.45
C GLN A 54 13.53 -0.96 -7.50
N ILE A 55 13.33 0.25 -8.03
CA ILE A 55 12.02 0.90 -8.11
C ILE A 55 11.67 1.10 -9.58
N ASP A 56 10.54 0.55 -9.99
CA ASP A 56 9.97 0.70 -11.32
C ASP A 56 8.61 1.39 -11.23
N ARG A 57 8.42 2.44 -12.02
CA ARG A 57 7.12 3.08 -12.26
C ARG A 57 6.74 2.95 -13.72
N TRP A 58 5.54 2.47 -13.99
CA TRP A 58 5.07 2.32 -15.36
C TRP A 58 3.57 2.55 -15.46
N GLU A 59 3.15 3.17 -16.55
CA GLU A 59 1.74 3.36 -16.87
C GLU A 59 1.21 2.14 -17.64
N PRO A 60 0.05 1.59 -17.26
CA PRO A 60 -0.54 0.49 -18.01
C PRO A 60 -0.97 0.91 -19.42
N CYS A 61 -0.54 0.15 -20.43
CA CYS A 61 -0.98 0.33 -21.81
C CYS A 61 -2.36 -0.30 -22.02
N ILE A 62 -3.41 0.51 -22.14
CA ILE A 62 -4.79 0.02 -22.29
C ILE A 62 -4.96 -0.85 -23.55
N GLU A 63 -4.27 -0.53 -24.65
CA GLU A 63 -4.35 -1.30 -25.89
C GLU A 63 -3.72 -2.69 -25.79
N GLU A 64 -2.71 -2.85 -24.94
CA GLU A 64 -2.12 -4.16 -24.62
C GLU A 64 -3.04 -4.96 -23.68
N ILE A 65 -3.55 -4.31 -22.63
CA ILE A 65 -4.39 -4.95 -21.61
C ILE A 65 -5.70 -5.45 -22.21
N ARG A 66 -6.30 -4.72 -23.16
CA ARG A 66 -7.52 -5.11 -23.88
C ARG A 66 -7.42 -6.46 -24.58
N GLN A 67 -6.21 -6.91 -24.91
CA GLN A 67 -5.98 -8.19 -25.57
C GLN A 67 -6.03 -9.37 -24.59
N HIS A 68 -6.00 -9.12 -23.28
CA HIS A 68 -5.99 -10.15 -22.26
C HIS A 68 -7.39 -10.77 -22.08
N PRO A 69 -7.53 -12.12 -22.01
CA PRO A 69 -8.84 -12.77 -21.91
C PRO A 69 -9.62 -12.45 -20.63
N ALA A 70 -8.93 -12.01 -19.57
CA ALA A 70 -9.54 -11.58 -18.31
C ALA A 70 -9.83 -10.07 -18.25
N PHE A 71 -9.64 -9.33 -19.35
CA PHE A 71 -9.92 -7.90 -19.38
C PHE A 71 -11.41 -7.61 -19.17
N ILE A 72 -11.69 -6.65 -18.29
CA ILE A 72 -13.03 -6.10 -18.08
C ILE A 72 -13.04 -4.69 -18.69
N PRO A 73 -13.95 -4.38 -19.63
CA PRO A 73 -14.04 -3.06 -20.23
C PRO A 73 -14.20 -1.94 -19.20
N VAL A 74 -13.49 -0.84 -19.43
CA VAL A 74 -13.52 0.38 -18.62
C VAL A 74 -13.72 1.60 -19.53
N ASP A 75 -14.40 2.62 -19.02
CA ASP A 75 -14.72 3.86 -19.76
C ASP A 75 -13.64 4.96 -19.59
N TYR A 76 -12.45 4.59 -19.10
CA TYR A 76 -11.33 5.48 -18.85
C TYR A 76 -10.01 4.84 -19.33
N ASP A 77 -8.98 5.65 -19.55
CA ASP A 77 -7.61 5.17 -19.74
C ASP A 77 -6.80 5.24 -18.43
N TYR A 78 -5.53 4.82 -18.48
CA TYR A 78 -4.63 4.81 -17.32
C TYR A 78 -3.63 5.97 -17.35
N THR A 79 -3.91 7.05 -18.07
CA THR A 79 -3.05 8.23 -18.11
C THR A 79 -2.80 8.74 -16.69
N ASP A 80 -1.54 8.98 -16.36
CA ASP A 80 -1.07 9.38 -15.03
C ASP A 80 -1.34 8.38 -13.88
N ARG A 81 -1.93 7.21 -14.15
CA ARG A 81 -2.17 6.14 -13.16
C ARG A 81 -1.10 5.07 -13.22
N LYS A 82 0.08 5.43 -12.71
CA LYS A 82 1.26 4.55 -12.68
C LYS A 82 1.10 3.41 -11.67
N ASN A 83 1.54 2.22 -12.05
CA ASN A 83 1.87 1.16 -11.11
C ASN A 83 3.26 1.40 -10.52
N LEU A 84 3.41 1.11 -9.22
CA LEU A 84 4.67 1.13 -8.50
C LEU A 84 5.08 -0.31 -8.18
N VAL A 85 6.26 -0.71 -8.65
CA VAL A 85 6.86 -2.02 -8.34
C VAL A 85 8.17 -1.79 -7.63
N VAL A 86 8.34 -2.46 -6.49
CA VAL A 86 9.55 -2.40 -5.68
C VAL A 86 10.13 -3.79 -5.56
N THR A 87 11.41 -3.94 -5.92
CA THR A 87 12.12 -5.21 -5.86
C THR A 87 13.29 -5.15 -4.89
N LEU A 88 13.24 -6.01 -3.86
CA LEU A 88 14.40 -6.35 -3.03
C LEU A 88 15.08 -7.60 -3.62
N LYS A 89 16.31 -7.46 -4.11
CA LYS A 89 17.06 -8.60 -4.66
C LYS A 89 17.58 -9.50 -3.55
N GLY A 90 17.18 -10.76 -3.57
CA GLY A 90 17.78 -11.79 -2.72
C GLY A 90 19.16 -12.23 -3.24
N LEU A 91 19.88 -13.01 -2.42
CA LEU A 91 21.17 -13.60 -2.80
C LEU A 91 21.07 -14.74 -3.84
N GLY A 92 19.84 -15.10 -4.25
CA GLY A 92 19.56 -16.22 -5.14
C GLY A 92 19.42 -17.56 -4.41
N GLY A 93 19.01 -18.61 -5.14
CA GLY A 93 18.90 -19.99 -4.61
C GLY A 93 17.58 -20.33 -3.90
N GLY A 94 16.63 -19.40 -3.81
CA GLY A 94 15.29 -19.61 -3.27
C GLY A 94 14.18 -19.13 -4.21
N PRO A 95 12.90 -19.40 -3.90
CA PRO A 95 11.76 -18.92 -4.67
C PRO A 95 11.58 -17.40 -4.55
N SER A 96 11.01 -16.77 -5.58
CA SER A 96 10.57 -15.38 -5.53
C SER A 96 9.17 -15.28 -4.91
N LEU A 97 8.91 -14.19 -4.19
CA LEU A 97 7.60 -13.86 -3.62
C LEU A 97 7.17 -12.48 -4.10
N ALA A 98 5.94 -12.37 -4.62
CA ALA A 98 5.30 -11.11 -4.93
C ALA A 98 4.28 -10.77 -3.85
N LEU A 99 4.43 -9.60 -3.23
CA LEU A 99 3.42 -8.98 -2.36
C LEU A 99 2.71 -7.91 -3.18
N ASN A 100 1.38 -7.92 -3.21
CA ASN A 100 0.60 -7.02 -4.04
C ASN A 100 -0.59 -6.45 -3.26
N GLY A 101 -0.89 -5.18 -3.53
CA GLY A 101 -2.06 -4.49 -3.03
C GLY A 101 -2.30 -3.22 -3.84
N HIS A 102 -3.48 -2.63 -3.67
CA HIS A 102 -3.85 -1.37 -4.31
C HIS A 102 -3.77 -0.21 -3.30
N MET A 103 -3.44 0.98 -3.80
CA MET A 103 -3.23 2.18 -2.97
C MET A 103 -4.29 3.26 -3.21
N ASP A 104 -5.07 3.12 -4.27
CA ASP A 104 -6.26 3.93 -4.53
C ASP A 104 -7.36 3.63 -3.50
N VAL A 105 -8.24 4.59 -3.32
CA VAL A 105 -9.37 4.46 -2.42
C VAL A 105 -10.63 4.97 -3.08
N VAL A 106 -11.76 4.33 -2.75
CA VAL A 106 -13.07 4.86 -3.14
C VAL A 106 -13.32 6.24 -2.50
N PRO A 107 -14.04 7.14 -3.17
CA PRO A 107 -14.47 8.41 -2.58
C PRO A 107 -15.12 8.20 -1.21
N ALA A 108 -14.82 9.09 -0.27
CA ALA A 108 -15.58 9.15 0.97
C ALA A 108 -16.94 9.79 0.70
N ASP A 109 -18.01 9.22 1.27
CA ASP A 109 -19.35 9.80 1.16
C ASP A 109 -19.37 11.15 1.91
N PRO A 110 -19.65 12.27 1.21
CA PRO A 110 -19.67 13.60 1.81
C PRO A 110 -20.84 13.79 2.80
N THR A 111 -21.85 12.92 2.75
CA THR A 111 -23.01 12.95 3.66
C THR A 111 -22.83 12.05 4.88
N ALA A 112 -21.78 11.21 4.89
CA ALA A 112 -21.51 10.31 5.99
C ALA A 112 -21.00 11.07 7.22
N ARG A 113 -21.52 10.71 8.40
CA ARG A 113 -21.05 11.22 9.68
C ARG A 113 -19.82 10.43 10.14
N TRP A 114 -18.64 10.93 9.79
CA TRP A 114 -17.38 10.38 10.27
C TRP A 114 -17.16 10.78 11.74
N LYS A 115 -16.80 9.80 12.59
CA LYS A 115 -16.53 10.04 14.01
C LYS A 115 -15.44 11.10 14.26
N HIS A 116 -14.51 11.25 13.32
CA HIS A 116 -13.38 12.18 13.41
C HIS A 116 -13.47 13.33 12.40
N ASP A 117 -14.68 13.61 11.88
CA ASP A 117 -15.04 14.68 10.92
C ASP A 117 -14.34 14.63 9.55
N ASP A 118 -13.13 14.08 9.47
CA ASP A 118 -12.35 13.91 8.25
C ASP A 118 -12.13 12.40 7.93
N PRO A 119 -12.63 11.90 6.78
CA PRO A 119 -12.37 10.54 6.32
C PRO A 119 -10.88 10.24 6.14
N PHE A 120 -10.03 11.23 5.92
CA PHE A 120 -8.59 11.06 5.73
C PHE A 120 -7.78 11.49 6.96
N SER A 121 -8.41 11.60 8.13
CA SER A 121 -7.69 12.01 9.36
C SER A 121 -6.52 11.10 9.76
N GLY A 122 -6.60 9.80 9.39
CA GLY A 122 -5.65 8.78 9.84
C GLY A 122 -5.61 8.65 11.36
N ARG A 123 -6.68 9.05 12.07
CA ARG A 123 -6.68 9.17 13.53
C ARG A 123 -6.39 7.82 14.18
N VAL A 124 -5.39 7.79 15.06
CA VAL A 124 -5.14 6.65 15.94
C VAL A 124 -5.85 6.89 17.27
N GLU A 125 -6.77 6.00 17.64
CA GLU A 125 -7.50 6.05 18.90
C GLU A 125 -7.85 4.64 19.37
N ASN A 126 -7.57 4.31 20.63
CA ASN A 126 -7.92 3.03 21.25
C ASN A 126 -7.47 1.81 20.42
N ASN A 127 -6.20 1.81 19.99
CA ASN A 127 -5.59 0.76 19.15
C ASN A 127 -6.27 0.55 17.78
N ARG A 128 -6.91 1.57 17.24
CA ARG A 128 -7.52 1.56 15.90
C ARG A 128 -7.04 2.76 15.11
N VAL A 129 -6.82 2.54 13.80
CA VAL A 129 -6.61 3.61 12.83
C VAL A 129 -7.91 3.85 12.09
N TYR A 130 -8.42 5.07 12.16
CA TYR A 130 -9.66 5.47 11.51
C TYR A 130 -9.38 6.28 10.25
N GLY A 131 -10.09 5.92 9.18
CA GLY A 131 -10.15 6.69 7.94
C GLY A 131 -10.44 5.81 6.71
N ARG A 132 -10.81 6.45 5.61
CA ARG A 132 -10.99 5.83 4.30
C ARG A 132 -9.66 5.22 3.85
N GLY A 133 -9.74 3.97 3.41
CA GLY A 133 -8.57 3.22 2.96
C GLY A 133 -7.84 2.47 4.06
N SER A 134 -8.19 2.68 5.34
CA SER A 134 -7.47 2.00 6.43
C SER A 134 -7.56 0.49 6.33
N VAL A 135 -8.75 -0.06 6.06
CA VAL A 135 -8.96 -1.50 5.83
C VAL A 135 -8.75 -1.88 4.37
N ASP A 136 -9.16 -1.02 3.44
CA ASP A 136 -9.25 -1.32 2.01
C ASP A 136 -8.41 -0.34 1.16
N MET A 137 -7.13 -0.63 0.90
CA MET A 137 -6.34 -1.67 1.56
C MET A 137 -5.00 -1.19 2.12
N LYS A 138 -4.92 0.08 2.54
CA LYS A 138 -3.67 0.71 2.99
C LYS A 138 -3.04 0.05 4.22
N ALA A 139 -3.82 -0.58 5.10
CA ALA A 139 -3.23 -1.41 6.16
C ALA A 139 -2.49 -2.62 5.59
N GLY A 140 -3.05 -3.30 4.59
CA GLY A 140 -2.40 -4.42 3.92
C GLY A 140 -1.13 -4.02 3.15
N LEU A 141 -1.04 -2.78 2.66
CA LEU A 141 0.19 -2.25 2.05
C LEU A 141 1.30 -1.99 3.08
N ALA A 142 0.92 -1.63 4.32
CA ALA A 142 1.87 -1.27 5.36
C ALA A 142 2.45 -2.48 6.13
N THR A 143 1.89 -3.68 5.94
CA THR A 143 2.20 -4.90 6.70
C THR A 143 2.82 -5.97 5.82
#